data_AF-V7HXX8-F1
#
_entry.id   AF-V7HXX8-F1
#
_cell.length_a   1.000
_cell.length_b   1.000
_cell.length_c   1.000
_cell.angle_alpha   90.00
_cell.angle_beta   90.00
_cell.angle_gamma   90.00
#
_symmetry.space_group_name_H-M   'P 1'
#
loop_
_entity.id
_entity.type
_entity.pdbx_description
1 polymer ?
#
loop_
_entity_poly.entity_id
_entity_poly.type
_entity_poly.pdbx_seq_one_letter_code
_entity_poly.pdbx_strand_id
1 'polypeptide(L)'
;MKMGLIFHTHNDADHTQARVSDIQVVDTLNSLRTLSFSFIADEDRKVAAKICDAPFSEVEVPDDNQRYLILSVDNPKIGIYRQYSITAVQVGKKLHWNWVKNKVNGTQSLENCLKMILPKPFTYQIHGKIDNYSFSEEFGGGYADELLEQLAGDFKFEWYFDNYTLHVASQIGQDEAFLFIDNLNCQKINIQYSDEDVQTVITGYASPKPIMKEVTKTETKTRTLGTAADWAWPFPDVGEGHFDSAQLFGVHPGGGFRRNGFHDGLDFGTANHPGNAVHAVHDGTVTIKSYMSGLQYYVVISGGGYNVVYQEAFSSPGKIAVNVGQSVKKGDIIGYRDTDHLHLGITRANFNYAVSRSFSNDGTWLDPQSVIRNGSNGGQRTENYVETTKELVDTGEKEYTVQYTYKSPYITSAGFPEIMHEDYVSEDNLTQDGLIKKLKEQITDYPSVQYTIDTVNFKKFSDYIKSSRPGDYGWLKDRLGVDVKVRISSVTYSYQDASKADAITFGNKRLDPVVWSVNSKKAYEENIKLGKTLQNELMQVRKESSLAISMADQSLAKFESMMQSITRTSQSTSESISESIKLSESASISDWLSTSQLESESLSQSLSQSITAGKLNTSEEG
;
A
#
# COMPACT_ATOMS: atom_id res chain seq x y z
N MET A 1 0.27 -24.78 33.88
CA MET A 1 1.14 -24.16 34.91
C MET A 1 1.10 -22.65 34.70
N LYS A 2 1.13 -21.82 35.75
CA LYS A 2 1.27 -20.36 35.57
C LYS A 2 2.71 -20.01 35.21
N MET A 3 2.89 -19.40 34.04
CA MET A 3 4.18 -19.00 33.49
C MET A 3 4.80 -17.85 34.29
N GLY A 4 6.13 -17.84 34.43
CA GLY A 4 6.88 -16.77 35.08
C GLY A 4 7.70 -15.98 34.07
N LEU A 5 7.45 -14.68 33.96
CA LEU A 5 8.22 -13.77 33.12
C LEU A 5 9.51 -13.37 33.83
N ILE A 6 10.56 -13.04 33.07
CA ILE A 6 11.82 -12.53 33.62
C ILE A 6 11.84 -11.01 33.40
N PHE A 7 12.07 -10.26 34.47
CA PHE A 7 12.07 -8.81 34.51
C PHE A 7 13.52 -8.33 34.56
N HIS A 8 13.86 -7.35 33.73
CA HIS A 8 15.21 -6.86 33.53
C HIS A 8 15.24 -5.34 33.73
N THR A 9 16.24 -4.85 34.46
CA THR A 9 16.57 -3.42 34.44
C THR A 9 17.22 -3.03 33.11
N HIS A 10 17.16 -1.74 32.75
CA HIS A 10 17.63 -1.19 31.46
C HIS A 10 19.04 -1.65 30.99
N ASN A 11 19.93 -1.98 31.92
CA ASN A 11 21.32 -2.42 31.64
C ASN A 11 21.58 -3.89 32.05
N ASP A 12 20.53 -4.70 32.26
CA ASP A 12 20.61 -6.08 32.80
C ASP A 12 21.34 -6.22 34.16
N ALA A 13 21.53 -5.11 34.88
CA ALA A 13 22.28 -5.06 36.14
C ALA A 13 21.60 -5.87 37.27
N ASP A 14 20.28 -5.71 37.38
CA ASP A 14 19.38 -6.56 38.16
C ASP A 14 18.38 -7.25 37.22
N HIS A 15 18.08 -8.52 37.50
CA HIS A 15 16.96 -9.26 36.90
C HIS A 15 16.25 -10.14 37.94
N THR A 16 14.98 -10.50 37.70
CA THR A 16 14.23 -11.44 38.56
C THR A 16 13.14 -12.16 37.79
N GLN A 17 12.79 -13.39 38.17
CA GLN A 17 11.65 -14.10 37.59
C GLN A 17 10.42 -13.99 38.50
N ALA A 18 9.27 -13.58 37.96
CA ALA A 18 8.02 -13.48 38.71
C ALA A 18 6.82 -14.08 37.95
N ARG A 19 5.94 -14.75 38.69
CA ARG A 19 4.67 -15.29 38.16
C ARG A 19 3.65 -14.17 38.01
N VAL A 20 3.14 -13.97 36.80
CA VAL A 20 2.11 -12.96 36.52
C VAL A 20 0.74 -13.61 36.26
N SER A 21 -0.24 -12.83 35.84
CA SER A 21 -1.58 -13.21 35.39
C SER A 21 -1.87 -12.55 34.03
N ASP A 22 -2.87 -13.05 33.31
CA ASP A 22 -3.41 -12.44 32.07
C ASP A 22 -2.35 -12.08 31.01
N ILE A 23 -1.33 -12.94 30.84
CA ILE A 23 -0.34 -12.78 29.77
C ILE A 23 -1.03 -12.89 28.42
N GLN A 24 -0.96 -11.81 27.64
CA GLN A 24 -1.40 -11.74 26.26
C GLN A 24 -0.25 -11.18 25.42
N VAL A 25 0.16 -11.89 24.38
CA VAL A 25 1.11 -11.40 23.37
C VAL A 25 0.39 -11.26 22.05
N VAL A 26 0.40 -10.06 21.46
CA VAL A 26 -0.12 -9.81 20.11
C VAL A 26 1.05 -9.69 19.16
N ASP A 27 1.07 -10.54 18.15
CA ASP A 27 2.09 -10.61 17.11
C ASP A 27 1.45 -10.30 15.77
N THR A 28 1.94 -9.31 15.05
CA THR A 28 1.32 -8.77 13.83
C THR A 28 2.38 -8.54 12.77
N LEU A 29 2.12 -9.01 11.54
CA LEU A 29 3.04 -8.88 10.42
C LEU A 29 3.40 -7.41 10.15
N ASN A 30 4.68 -7.12 9.93
CA ASN A 30 5.21 -5.76 9.73
C ASN A 30 4.94 -4.80 10.90
N SER A 31 4.85 -5.32 12.13
CA SER A 31 4.66 -4.52 13.34
C SER A 31 5.47 -5.07 14.51
N LEU A 32 5.67 -4.24 15.53
CA LEU A 32 6.33 -4.64 16.76
C LEU A 32 5.36 -5.41 17.65
N ARG A 33 5.73 -6.63 18.06
CA ARG A 33 4.93 -7.46 18.97
C ARG A 33 4.64 -6.70 20.27
N THR A 34 3.42 -6.80 20.77
CA THR A 34 3.02 -6.22 22.06
C THR A 34 2.79 -7.31 23.09
N LEU A 35 3.03 -6.99 24.35
CA LEU A 35 2.85 -7.87 25.50
C LEU A 35 2.09 -7.10 26.58
N SER A 36 1.00 -7.68 27.08
CA SER A 36 0.31 -7.20 28.27
C SER A 36 0.20 -8.32 29.32
N PHE A 37 0.20 -7.92 30.60
CA PHE A 37 0.03 -8.82 31.74
C PHE A 37 -0.30 -8.03 33.01
N SER A 38 -0.76 -8.73 34.05
CA SER A 38 -1.03 -8.15 35.37
C SER A 38 -0.39 -8.95 36.51
N PHE A 39 -0.07 -8.31 37.63
CA PHE A 39 0.28 -9.01 38.88
C PHE A 39 0.03 -8.17 40.12
N ILE A 40 -0.06 -8.81 41.29
CA ILE A 40 -0.14 -8.11 42.59
C ILE A 40 1.27 -8.07 43.18
N ALA A 41 1.74 -6.88 43.59
CA ALA A 41 3.04 -6.70 44.20
C ALA A 41 3.02 -7.14 45.68
N ASP A 42 3.01 -8.45 45.91
CA ASP A 42 3.23 -9.10 47.19
C ASP A 42 4.73 -9.33 47.47
N GLU A 43 5.05 -9.96 48.61
CA GLU A 43 6.44 -10.17 49.06
C GLU A 43 7.31 -10.95 48.05
N ASP A 44 6.71 -11.89 47.31
CA ASP A 44 7.39 -12.68 46.27
C ASP A 44 7.68 -11.85 45.01
N ARG A 45 6.89 -10.79 44.75
CA ARG A 45 6.94 -10.01 43.50
C ARG A 45 7.42 -8.57 43.68
N LYS A 46 7.75 -8.15 44.90
CA LYS A 46 8.27 -6.81 45.21
C LYS A 46 9.49 -6.39 44.38
N VAL A 47 10.34 -7.34 43.99
CA VAL A 47 11.50 -7.07 43.12
C VAL A 47 11.04 -6.78 41.69
N ALA A 48 10.11 -7.57 41.13
CA ALA A 48 9.55 -7.33 39.81
C ALA A 48 8.80 -5.98 39.76
N ALA A 49 8.02 -5.65 40.79
CA ALA A 49 7.39 -4.34 40.94
C ALA A 49 8.40 -3.19 40.89
N LYS A 50 9.50 -3.29 41.65
CA LYS A 50 10.59 -2.30 41.65
C LYS A 50 11.26 -2.16 40.27
N ILE A 51 11.37 -3.24 39.49
CA ILE A 51 11.87 -3.18 38.11
C ILE A 51 10.85 -2.50 37.19
N CYS A 52 9.55 -2.81 37.30
CA CYS A 52 8.51 -2.14 36.52
C CYS A 52 8.42 -0.62 36.79
N ASP A 53 8.67 -0.19 38.03
CA ASP A 53 8.72 1.23 38.39
C ASP A 53 10.01 1.95 37.87
N ALA A 54 11.00 1.22 37.37
CA ALA A 54 12.23 1.80 36.83
C ALA A 54 12.11 2.13 35.33
N PRO A 55 12.62 3.29 34.87
CA PRO A 55 12.57 3.67 33.46
C PRO A 55 13.30 2.69 32.54
N PHE A 56 12.74 2.46 31.36
CA PHE A 56 13.31 1.64 30.28
C PHE A 56 13.62 0.18 30.66
N SER A 57 12.95 -0.34 31.70
CA SER A 57 13.00 -1.75 32.06
C SER A 57 12.39 -2.64 30.97
N GLU A 58 12.87 -3.87 30.93
CA GLU A 58 12.48 -4.89 29.97
C GLU A 58 11.82 -6.08 30.69
N VAL A 59 11.09 -6.86 29.90
CA VAL A 59 10.54 -8.15 30.31
C VAL A 59 10.75 -9.17 29.18
N GLU A 60 11.15 -10.37 29.57
CA GLU A 60 11.45 -11.49 28.67
C GLU A 60 10.39 -12.59 28.85
N VAL A 61 9.95 -13.15 27.73
CA VAL A 61 8.98 -14.26 27.65
C VAL A 61 9.76 -15.57 27.43
N PRO A 62 9.90 -16.46 28.43
CA PRO A 62 10.81 -17.61 28.32
C PRO A 62 10.41 -18.69 27.30
N ASP A 63 9.17 -18.68 26.80
CA ASP A 63 8.69 -19.66 25.82
C ASP A 63 9.25 -19.38 24.41
N ASP A 64 9.55 -18.13 24.07
CA ASP A 64 10.11 -17.71 22.77
C ASP A 64 11.38 -16.83 22.87
N ASN A 65 11.87 -16.61 24.10
CA ASN A 65 13.02 -15.77 24.47
C ASN A 65 12.96 -14.35 23.88
N GLN A 66 11.76 -13.81 23.63
CA GLN A 66 11.61 -12.43 23.16
C GLN A 66 11.57 -11.43 24.31
N ARG A 67 12.28 -10.32 24.13
CA ARG A 67 12.28 -9.18 25.03
C ARG A 67 11.38 -8.05 24.57
N TYR A 68 10.75 -7.42 25.56
CA TYR A 68 9.81 -6.32 25.42
C TYR A 68 10.21 -5.18 26.36
N LEU A 69 10.30 -3.96 25.83
CA LEU A 69 10.47 -2.73 26.57
C LEU A 69 9.13 -2.34 27.23
N ILE A 70 9.12 -2.14 28.54
CA ILE A 70 7.93 -1.67 29.27
C ILE A 70 7.65 -0.20 28.87
N LEU A 71 6.43 0.07 28.40
CA LEU A 71 6.02 1.42 27.97
C LEU A 71 5.01 2.06 28.92
N SER A 72 4.09 1.28 29.50
CA SER A 72 3.12 1.77 30.47
C SER A 72 2.95 0.81 31.64
N VAL A 73 2.74 1.40 32.81
CA VAL A 73 2.48 0.72 34.07
C VAL A 73 1.37 1.47 34.79
N ASP A 74 0.21 0.83 34.93
CA ASP A 74 -0.83 1.27 35.86
C ASP A 74 -0.71 0.44 37.14
N ASN A 75 -0.64 1.08 38.32
CA ASN A 75 -0.37 0.38 39.59
C ASN A 75 -1.31 0.75 40.76
N PRO A 76 -2.64 0.73 40.60
CA PRO A 76 -3.61 1.09 41.64
C PRO A 76 -3.43 0.30 42.94
N LYS A 77 -3.69 0.96 44.06
CA LYS A 77 -3.64 0.35 45.38
C LYS A 77 -4.86 -0.54 45.61
N ILE A 78 -4.64 -1.80 45.98
CA ILE A 78 -5.67 -2.77 46.34
C ILE A 78 -5.37 -3.33 47.72
N GLY A 79 -6.14 -2.89 48.73
CA GLY A 79 -5.89 -3.23 50.13
C GLY A 79 -4.53 -2.71 50.60
N ILE A 80 -3.62 -3.62 50.96
CA ILE A 80 -2.24 -3.30 51.36
C ILE A 80 -1.22 -3.40 50.22
N TYR A 81 -1.61 -3.95 49.06
CA TYR A 81 -0.74 -4.17 47.91
C TYR A 81 -1.06 -3.18 46.77
N ARG A 82 -0.30 -3.26 45.67
CA ARG A 82 -0.64 -2.65 44.38
C ARG A 82 -0.88 -3.74 43.35
N GLN A 83 -1.89 -3.58 42.50
CA GLN A 83 -2.04 -4.38 41.29
C GLN A 83 -1.37 -3.63 40.14
N TYR A 84 -0.36 -4.24 39.55
CA TYR A 84 0.30 -3.76 38.33
C TYR A 84 -0.43 -4.30 37.11
N SER A 85 -0.74 -3.43 36.17
CA SER A 85 -1.22 -3.74 34.81
C SER A 85 -0.23 -3.09 33.84
N ILE A 86 0.44 -3.91 33.02
CA ILE A 86 1.62 -3.48 32.25
C ILE A 86 1.36 -3.70 30.76
N THR A 87 1.79 -2.73 29.95
CA THR A 87 1.94 -2.89 28.50
C THR A 87 3.41 -2.68 28.11
N ALA A 88 3.94 -3.63 27.37
CA ALA A 88 5.30 -3.63 26.84
C ALA A 88 5.27 -3.89 25.31
N VAL A 89 6.30 -3.43 24.61
CA VAL A 89 6.46 -3.58 23.15
C VAL A 89 7.84 -4.13 22.85
N GLN A 90 7.96 -5.00 21.86
CA GLN A 90 9.19 -5.68 21.47
C GLN A 90 10.37 -4.70 21.35
N VAL A 91 11.56 -5.10 21.81
CA VAL A 91 12.74 -4.21 21.98
C VAL A 91 13.21 -3.47 20.72
N GLY A 92 12.77 -3.87 19.53
CA GLY A 92 12.84 -3.10 18.28
C GLY A 92 12.29 -1.68 18.39
N LYS A 93 11.39 -1.39 19.35
CA LYS A 93 10.94 -0.01 19.61
C LYS A 93 12.09 0.94 20.01
N LYS A 94 13.23 0.41 20.49
CA LYS A 94 14.44 1.19 20.75
C LYS A 94 15.09 1.78 19.48
N LEU A 95 14.70 1.36 18.27
CA LEU A 95 15.12 2.05 17.04
C LEU A 95 14.69 3.52 17.03
N HIS A 96 13.55 3.85 17.64
CA HIS A 96 13.09 5.24 17.79
C HIS A 96 14.08 6.14 18.55
N TRP A 97 15.02 5.57 19.32
CA TRP A 97 16.03 6.35 20.03
C TRP A 97 17.15 6.86 19.11
N ASN A 98 17.21 6.39 17.85
CA ASN A 98 18.22 6.77 16.88
C ASN A 98 17.65 7.70 15.80
N TRP A 99 18.10 8.96 15.80
CA TRP A 99 17.83 9.92 14.74
C TRP A 99 18.91 9.85 13.65
N VAL A 100 18.52 9.41 12.45
CA VAL A 100 19.44 9.18 11.33
C VAL A 100 19.64 10.49 10.57
N LYS A 101 20.75 11.18 10.83
CA LYS A 101 21.09 12.46 10.16
C LYS A 101 21.56 12.31 8.72
N ASN A 102 22.14 11.17 8.38
CA ASN A 102 22.66 10.91 7.04
C ASN A 102 21.51 10.71 6.05
N LYS A 103 21.77 11.09 4.80
CA LYS A 103 20.82 10.94 3.69
C LYS A 103 21.49 10.28 2.50
N VAL A 104 20.69 9.58 1.69
CA VAL A 104 21.09 8.97 0.42
C VAL A 104 20.04 9.28 -0.66
N ASN A 105 20.43 9.22 -1.93
CA ASN A 105 19.54 9.48 -3.07
C ASN A 105 19.85 8.53 -4.23
N GLY A 106 19.00 8.56 -5.27
CA GLY A 106 19.12 7.70 -6.45
C GLY A 106 19.01 6.21 -6.10
N THR A 107 19.64 5.36 -6.92
CA THR A 107 19.58 3.91 -6.77
C THR A 107 20.39 3.40 -5.57
N GLN A 108 19.72 2.78 -4.61
CA GLN A 108 20.29 2.22 -3.38
C GLN A 108 19.91 0.74 -3.22
N SER A 109 20.82 -0.04 -2.63
CA SER A 109 20.51 -1.38 -2.16
C SER A 109 19.90 -1.32 -0.76
N LEU A 110 18.98 -2.24 -0.46
CA LEU A 110 18.38 -2.36 0.87
C LEU A 110 19.44 -2.48 1.96
N GLU A 111 20.51 -3.25 1.70
CA GLU A 111 21.60 -3.46 2.65
C GLU A 111 22.30 -2.15 3.05
N ASN A 112 22.47 -1.21 2.11
CA ASN A 112 23.06 0.10 2.41
C ASN A 112 22.13 0.93 3.32
N CYS A 113 20.84 0.94 3.01
CA CYS A 113 19.83 1.64 3.80
C CYS A 113 19.71 1.05 5.23
N LEU A 114 19.66 -0.28 5.38
CA LEU A 114 19.60 -0.94 6.69
C LEU A 114 20.85 -0.65 7.54
N LYS A 115 22.06 -0.69 6.95
CA LYS A 115 23.30 -0.29 7.65
C LYS A 115 23.30 1.17 8.10
N MET A 116 22.58 2.06 7.41
CA MET A 116 22.49 3.47 7.77
C MET A 116 21.53 3.69 8.95
N ILE A 117 20.41 2.96 9.01
CA ILE A 117 19.36 3.21 10.03
C ILE A 117 19.53 2.39 11.32
N LEU A 118 20.11 1.18 11.25
CA LEU A 118 20.20 0.27 12.40
C LEU A 118 21.46 0.57 13.25
N PRO A 119 21.33 1.13 14.47
CA PRO A 119 22.46 1.34 15.37
C PRO A 119 22.83 0.04 16.10
N LYS A 120 24.06 -0.10 16.60
CA LYS A 120 24.36 -1.20 17.54
C LYS A 120 23.49 -1.10 18.80
N PRO A 121 22.98 -2.21 19.36
CA PRO A 121 23.32 -3.61 19.03
C PRO A 121 22.48 -4.24 17.91
N PHE A 122 21.63 -3.48 17.21
CA PHE A 122 20.79 -4.04 16.15
C PHE A 122 21.60 -4.62 15.00
N THR A 123 21.10 -5.72 14.46
CA THR A 123 21.61 -6.40 13.26
C THR A 123 20.43 -6.71 12.33
N TYR A 124 20.70 -7.25 11.15
CA TYR A 124 19.66 -7.63 10.20
C TYR A 124 20.02 -8.90 9.43
N GLN A 125 19.01 -9.60 8.95
CA GLN A 125 19.12 -10.73 8.04
C GLN A 125 18.13 -10.54 6.88
N ILE A 126 18.65 -10.42 5.66
CA ILE A 126 17.84 -10.40 4.44
C ILE A 126 17.68 -11.83 3.93
N HIS A 127 16.43 -12.27 3.77
CA HIS A 127 16.06 -13.59 3.29
C HIS A 127 15.65 -13.51 1.82
N GLY A 128 16.41 -14.18 0.95
CA GLY A 128 16.22 -14.10 -0.50
C GLY A 128 16.87 -12.85 -1.12
N LYS A 129 16.46 -12.53 -2.36
CA LYS A 129 16.94 -11.35 -3.10
C LYS A 129 15.85 -10.29 -3.10
N ILE A 130 16.24 -9.06 -2.74
CA ILE A 130 15.43 -7.85 -2.89
C ILE A 130 16.17 -6.95 -3.88
N ASP A 131 15.46 -6.39 -4.86
CA ASP A 131 16.05 -5.52 -5.88
C ASP A 131 16.34 -4.11 -5.33
N ASN A 132 17.22 -3.38 -6.01
CA ASN A 132 17.56 -2.01 -5.62
C ASN A 132 16.37 -1.06 -5.89
N TYR A 133 16.16 -0.11 -4.99
CA TYR A 133 15.17 0.96 -5.14
C TYR A 133 15.86 2.25 -5.59
N SER A 134 15.16 3.08 -6.38
CA SER A 134 15.67 4.39 -6.80
C SER A 134 14.79 5.48 -6.20
N PHE A 135 15.31 6.17 -5.19
CA PHE A 135 14.60 7.29 -4.58
C PHE A 135 14.55 8.49 -5.54
N SER A 136 13.36 9.05 -5.73
CA SER A 136 13.13 10.32 -6.44
C SER A 136 13.61 11.53 -5.64
N GLU A 137 13.55 11.42 -4.30
CA GLU A 137 14.01 12.41 -3.33
C GLU A 137 15.13 11.83 -2.44
N GLU A 138 15.49 12.53 -1.35
CA GLU A 138 16.49 12.03 -0.40
C GLU A 138 15.83 11.13 0.67
N PHE A 139 16.37 9.92 0.87
CA PHE A 139 16.02 9.04 1.99
C PHE A 139 16.92 9.27 3.20
N GLY A 140 16.33 9.39 4.38
CA GLY A 140 17.01 9.67 5.66
C GLY A 140 16.61 11.03 6.26
N GLY A 141 17.16 11.36 7.43
CA GLY A 141 16.78 12.58 8.16
C GLY A 141 15.55 12.42 9.06
N GLY A 142 15.35 11.24 9.66
CA GLY A 142 14.21 10.90 10.54
C GLY A 142 14.58 9.88 11.62
N TYR A 143 13.60 9.40 12.39
CA TYR A 143 13.82 8.32 13.37
C TYR A 143 13.96 6.96 12.66
N ALA A 144 14.80 6.07 13.21
CA ALA A 144 15.14 4.82 12.53
C ALA A 144 13.99 3.80 12.42
N ASP A 145 12.94 3.88 13.25
CA ASP A 145 11.73 3.07 13.11
C ASP A 145 10.80 3.61 12.00
N GLU A 146 10.57 4.93 11.97
CA GLU A 146 9.84 5.60 10.86
C GLU A 146 10.50 5.33 9.50
N LEU A 147 11.84 5.42 9.45
CA LEU A 147 12.61 5.12 8.24
C LEU A 147 12.58 3.62 7.86
N LEU A 148 12.41 2.71 8.83
CA LEU A 148 12.23 1.28 8.54
C LEU A 148 10.87 1.02 7.89
N GLU A 149 9.81 1.67 8.36
CA GLU A 149 8.47 1.60 7.76
C GLU A 149 8.47 2.17 6.33
N GLN A 150 9.15 3.31 6.11
CA GLN A 150 9.36 3.84 4.76
C GLN A 150 10.10 2.84 3.86
N LEU A 151 11.21 2.24 4.32
CA LEU A 151 11.95 1.26 3.52
C LEU A 151 11.11 0.02 3.19
N ALA A 152 10.28 -0.46 4.11
CA ALA A 152 9.36 -1.58 3.86
C ALA A 152 8.36 -1.21 2.74
N GLY A 153 7.86 0.02 2.76
CA GLY A 153 7.02 0.61 1.72
C GLY A 153 7.73 0.76 0.37
N ASP A 154 8.96 1.25 0.34
CA ASP A 154 9.72 1.54 -0.89
C ASP A 154 10.23 0.25 -1.55
N PHE A 155 10.93 -0.60 -0.80
CA PHE A 155 11.50 -1.87 -1.29
C PHE A 155 10.49 -3.03 -1.33
N LYS A 156 9.24 -2.80 -0.90
CA LYS A 156 8.14 -3.80 -0.86
C LYS A 156 8.54 -5.09 -0.13
N PHE A 157 9.14 -4.93 1.05
CA PHE A 157 9.49 -6.05 1.92
C PHE A 157 8.60 -6.12 3.16
N GLU A 158 8.63 -7.28 3.77
CA GLU A 158 8.02 -7.58 5.06
C GLU A 158 9.10 -7.85 6.11
N TRP A 159 8.78 -7.63 7.38
CA TRP A 159 9.73 -7.74 8.46
C TRP A 159 9.14 -8.20 9.81
N TYR A 160 10.02 -8.75 10.64
CA TYR A 160 9.82 -8.95 12.09
C TYR A 160 11.16 -8.80 12.82
N PHE A 161 11.13 -8.62 14.14
CA PHE A 161 12.32 -8.70 14.97
C PHE A 161 12.39 -10.03 15.75
N ASP A 162 13.56 -10.64 15.74
CA ASP A 162 14.00 -11.58 16.79
C ASP A 162 14.96 -10.81 17.71
N ASN A 163 14.44 -10.33 18.84
CA ASN A 163 15.12 -9.43 19.75
C ASN A 163 15.75 -8.21 19.02
N TYR A 164 17.07 -8.17 18.88
CA TYR A 164 17.82 -7.11 18.21
C TYR A 164 18.16 -7.42 16.73
N THR A 165 17.69 -8.55 16.19
CA THR A 165 17.88 -8.93 14.79
C THR A 165 16.63 -8.62 13.98
N LEU A 166 16.74 -7.73 13.00
CA LEU A 166 15.68 -7.47 12.02
C LEU A 166 15.70 -8.54 10.91
N HIS A 167 14.65 -9.34 10.80
CA HIS A 167 14.48 -10.29 9.71
C HIS A 167 13.65 -9.63 8.60
N VAL A 168 14.16 -9.64 7.36
CA VAL A 168 13.53 -9.00 6.19
C VAL A 168 13.40 -9.99 5.04
N ALA A 169 12.25 -10.04 4.38
CA ALA A 169 12.05 -10.80 3.14
C ALA A 169 11.07 -10.08 2.22
N SER A 170 11.06 -10.37 0.91
CA SER A 170 9.98 -9.90 0.03
C SER A 170 8.61 -10.45 0.41
N GLN A 171 8.57 -11.62 1.06
CA GLN A 171 7.39 -12.22 1.66
C GLN A 171 7.80 -13.18 2.79
N ILE A 172 7.21 -13.04 3.97
CA ILE A 172 7.47 -13.84 5.16
C ILE A 172 6.37 -14.90 5.35
N GLY A 173 6.76 -16.05 5.91
CA GLY A 173 5.85 -17.14 6.24
C GLY A 173 5.99 -18.35 5.32
N GLN A 174 5.47 -19.49 5.79
CA GLN A 174 5.53 -20.77 5.11
C GLN A 174 4.20 -21.08 4.42
N ASP A 175 4.24 -21.82 3.31
CA ASP A 175 3.03 -22.37 2.70
C ASP A 175 2.65 -23.70 3.36
N GLU A 176 1.36 -24.02 3.36
CA GLU A 176 0.77 -25.21 3.99
C GLU A 176 1.18 -25.38 5.48
N ALA A 177 1.29 -24.26 6.20
CA ALA A 177 1.69 -24.22 7.61
C ALA A 177 0.60 -24.77 8.56
N PHE A 178 -0.67 -24.54 8.22
CA PHE A 178 -1.83 -24.97 9.02
C PHE A 178 -3.03 -25.39 8.17
N LEU A 179 -3.89 -26.20 8.77
CA LEU A 179 -5.23 -26.50 8.30
C LEU A 179 -6.21 -26.32 9.47
N PHE A 180 -7.10 -25.34 9.37
CA PHE A 180 -8.18 -25.13 10.33
C PHE A 180 -9.52 -25.59 9.76
N ILE A 181 -10.22 -26.43 10.51
CA ILE A 181 -11.52 -27.00 10.17
C ILE A 181 -12.50 -26.60 11.27
N ASP A 182 -13.57 -25.93 10.85
CA ASP A 182 -14.58 -25.38 11.75
C ASP A 182 -15.19 -26.46 12.67
N ASN A 183 -15.38 -26.10 13.94
CA ASN A 183 -15.83 -26.98 15.01
C ASN A 183 -15.00 -28.27 15.23
N LEU A 184 -13.81 -28.41 14.61
CA LEU A 184 -12.94 -29.60 14.75
C LEU A 184 -11.65 -29.27 15.52
N ASN A 185 -10.78 -28.43 14.95
CA ASN A 185 -9.52 -27.99 15.58
C ASN A 185 -9.46 -26.48 15.87
N CYS A 186 -10.49 -25.73 15.43
CA CYS A 186 -10.89 -24.43 15.96
C CYS A 186 -12.36 -24.50 16.41
N GLN A 187 -12.78 -23.72 17.41
CA GLN A 187 -14.19 -23.74 17.83
C GLN A 187 -15.09 -23.09 16.78
N LYS A 188 -14.69 -21.92 16.27
CA LYS A 188 -15.47 -21.14 15.33
C LYS A 188 -14.58 -20.37 14.36
N ILE A 189 -14.87 -20.50 13.07
CA ILE A 189 -14.39 -19.56 12.05
C ILE A 189 -15.41 -18.42 11.95
N ASN A 190 -14.98 -17.20 12.29
CA ASN A 190 -15.76 -15.98 12.10
C ASN A 190 -15.38 -15.32 10.76
N ILE A 191 -16.36 -14.70 10.11
CA ILE A 191 -16.19 -14.07 8.79
C ILE A 191 -16.80 -12.68 8.86
N GLN A 192 -15.98 -11.64 8.69
CA GLN A 192 -16.41 -10.26 8.62
C GLN A 192 -16.22 -9.73 7.20
N TYR A 193 -17.23 -9.05 6.69
CA TYR A 193 -17.25 -8.41 5.39
C TYR A 193 -17.21 -6.90 5.59
N SER A 194 -16.43 -6.18 4.78
CA SER A 194 -16.50 -4.71 4.72
C SER A 194 -16.36 -4.22 3.27
N ASP A 195 -17.27 -3.32 2.90
CA ASP A 195 -17.29 -2.53 1.68
C ASP A 195 -16.94 -1.04 1.92
N GLU A 196 -16.49 -0.69 3.14
CA GLU A 196 -16.20 0.69 3.58
C GLU A 196 -15.18 1.42 2.68
N ASP A 197 -14.10 0.73 2.30
CA ASP A 197 -13.03 1.25 1.43
C ASP A 197 -13.30 1.01 -0.07
N VAL A 198 -14.49 0.54 -0.46
CA VAL A 198 -14.75 0.16 -1.87
C VAL A 198 -15.03 1.38 -2.73
N GLN A 199 -14.13 1.62 -3.67
CA GLN A 199 -14.26 2.64 -4.71
C GLN A 199 -14.20 1.96 -6.08
N THR A 200 -15.00 2.41 -7.04
CA THR A 200 -15.16 1.74 -8.33
C THR A 200 -14.77 2.61 -9.53
N VAL A 201 -14.50 3.90 -9.30
CA VAL A 201 -14.04 4.85 -10.33
C VAL A 201 -12.89 5.69 -9.77
N ILE A 202 -11.81 5.84 -10.54
CA ILE A 202 -10.70 6.76 -10.25
C ILE A 202 -10.23 7.45 -11.53
N THR A 203 -10.04 8.76 -11.48
CA THR A 203 -9.37 9.51 -12.56
C THR A 203 -7.94 9.80 -12.15
N GLY A 204 -7.03 9.85 -13.12
CA GLY A 204 -5.71 10.38 -12.85
C GLY A 204 -5.03 11.03 -14.05
N TYR A 205 -3.93 11.68 -13.72
CA TYR A 205 -3.20 12.63 -14.56
C TYR A 205 -1.70 12.38 -14.40
N ALA A 206 -0.97 12.29 -15.51
CA ALA A 206 0.46 12.03 -15.55
C ALA A 206 1.14 12.75 -16.73
N SER A 207 2.47 12.64 -16.80
CA SER A 207 3.29 13.31 -17.82
C SER A 207 3.05 14.84 -17.85
N PRO A 208 3.34 15.54 -16.74
CA PRO A 208 3.19 16.99 -16.64
C PRO A 208 4.11 17.72 -17.61
N LYS A 209 3.61 18.83 -18.17
CA LYS A 209 4.39 19.82 -18.91
C LYS A 209 4.10 21.22 -18.37
N PRO A 210 5.11 22.10 -18.27
CA PRO A 210 4.88 23.48 -17.89
C PRO A 210 4.01 24.17 -18.94
N ILE A 211 3.00 24.92 -18.49
CA ILE A 211 2.17 25.74 -19.36
C ILE A 211 2.98 26.98 -19.75
N MET A 212 3.41 27.00 -21.02
CA MET A 212 4.19 28.10 -21.59
C MET A 212 3.25 29.20 -22.07
N LYS A 213 3.26 30.36 -21.40
CA LYS A 213 2.46 31.52 -21.79
C LYS A 213 3.30 32.51 -22.58
N GLU A 214 2.80 32.87 -23.76
CA GLU A 214 3.38 33.94 -24.58
C GLU A 214 3.13 35.30 -23.90
N VAL A 215 4.17 35.86 -23.29
CA VAL A 215 4.15 37.19 -22.68
C VAL A 215 4.81 38.17 -23.63
N THR A 216 4.14 39.29 -23.88
CA THR A 216 4.71 40.42 -24.62
C THR A 216 5.49 41.28 -23.66
N LYS A 217 6.82 41.21 -23.72
CA LYS A 217 7.71 42.03 -22.89
C LYS A 217 8.08 43.29 -23.67
N THR A 218 7.70 44.42 -23.12
CA THR A 218 7.94 45.75 -23.69
C THR A 218 9.05 46.42 -22.90
N GLU A 219 10.27 46.43 -23.44
CA GLU A 219 11.41 47.09 -22.81
C GLU A 219 11.80 48.35 -23.61
N THR A 220 11.85 49.50 -22.93
CA THR A 220 12.44 50.71 -23.49
C THR A 220 13.96 50.56 -23.42
N LYS A 221 14.58 50.16 -24.53
CA LYS A 221 16.04 50.04 -24.62
C LYS A 221 16.62 51.32 -25.19
N THR A 222 17.45 51.99 -24.38
CA THR A 222 18.35 53.04 -24.87
C THR A 222 19.56 52.37 -25.51
N ARG A 223 19.68 52.47 -26.84
CA ARG A 223 20.91 52.03 -27.51
C ARG A 223 21.84 53.23 -27.70
N THR A 224 22.99 53.17 -27.04
CA THR A 224 24.12 54.03 -27.38
C THR A 224 24.65 53.57 -28.73
N LEU A 225 24.39 54.35 -29.79
CA LEU A 225 25.04 54.13 -31.08
C LEU A 225 26.54 54.44 -30.93
N GLY A 226 27.37 53.56 -31.50
CA GLY A 226 28.82 53.59 -31.35
C GLY A 226 29.48 54.86 -31.87
N THR A 227 30.75 55.04 -31.52
CA THR A 227 31.58 56.18 -31.89
C THR A 227 31.65 56.41 -33.39
N ALA A 228 31.61 57.68 -33.81
CA ALA A 228 31.60 58.09 -35.20
C ALA A 228 32.83 57.60 -36.01
N ALA A 229 32.61 56.56 -36.84
CA ALA A 229 33.17 56.41 -38.18
C ALA A 229 32.68 55.07 -38.76
N ASP A 230 31.59 55.04 -39.54
CA ASP A 230 31.06 53.78 -40.10
C ASP A 230 30.70 53.80 -41.59
N TRP A 231 30.65 54.97 -42.24
CA TRP A 231 30.27 55.08 -43.65
C TRP A 231 31.39 55.67 -44.54
N ALA A 232 31.44 55.20 -45.79
CA ALA A 232 32.34 55.67 -46.85
C ALA A 232 31.56 55.80 -48.17
N TRP A 233 32.05 56.60 -49.13
CA TRP A 233 31.45 56.70 -50.46
C TRP A 233 31.92 55.55 -51.37
N PRO A 234 31.06 55.01 -52.25
CA PRO A 234 31.40 53.85 -53.08
C PRO A 234 32.42 54.16 -54.18
N PHE A 235 32.56 55.45 -54.53
CA PHE A 235 33.58 56.01 -55.42
C PHE A 235 34.41 57.05 -54.64
N PRO A 236 35.40 56.62 -53.83
CA PRO A 236 36.06 57.48 -52.83
C PRO A 236 36.81 58.67 -53.44
N ASP A 237 37.32 58.56 -54.67
CA ASP A 237 38.01 59.64 -55.39
C ASP A 237 37.10 60.84 -55.69
N VAL A 238 35.79 60.62 -55.74
CA VAL A 238 34.75 61.64 -55.99
C VAL A 238 34.03 62.02 -54.69
N GLY A 239 33.99 61.10 -53.73
CA GLY A 239 33.24 61.26 -52.49
C GLY A 239 31.75 61.32 -52.76
N GLU A 240 31.10 62.39 -52.29
CA GLU A 240 29.67 62.62 -52.50
C GLU A 240 29.33 63.07 -53.93
N GLY A 241 30.26 63.72 -54.64
CA GLY A 241 30.04 64.21 -56.00
C GLY A 241 28.82 65.13 -56.17
N HIS A 242 28.11 64.94 -57.28
CA HIS A 242 26.90 65.67 -57.64
C HIS A 242 25.90 64.71 -58.29
N PHE A 243 24.60 64.89 -58.03
CA PHE A 243 23.53 64.03 -58.54
C PHE A 243 22.51 64.83 -59.33
N ASP A 244 22.12 64.29 -60.48
CA ASP A 244 20.97 64.79 -61.24
C ASP A 244 19.67 64.49 -60.50
N SER A 245 18.64 65.30 -60.74
CA SER A 245 17.35 65.19 -60.04
C SER A 245 16.68 63.81 -60.17
N ALA A 246 16.95 63.05 -61.24
CA ALA A 246 16.42 61.69 -61.42
C ALA A 246 17.22 60.60 -60.67
N GLN A 247 18.42 60.90 -60.17
CA GLN A 247 19.30 59.97 -59.45
C GLN A 247 19.11 59.99 -57.93
N LEU A 248 18.56 61.10 -57.41
CA LEU A 248 18.31 61.31 -55.98
C LEU A 248 17.30 60.30 -55.42
N PHE A 249 17.48 59.94 -54.15
CA PHE A 249 16.53 59.13 -53.38
C PHE A 249 15.21 59.86 -53.17
N GLY A 250 14.09 59.13 -53.14
CA GLY A 250 12.77 59.71 -52.84
C GLY A 250 12.02 60.19 -54.09
N VAL A 251 11.23 61.26 -53.96
CA VAL A 251 10.39 61.79 -55.05
C VAL A 251 10.96 63.13 -55.54
N HIS A 252 11.56 63.11 -56.73
CA HIS A 252 12.21 64.28 -57.33
C HIS A 252 11.74 64.54 -58.78
N PRO A 253 11.79 65.80 -59.26
CA PRO A 253 11.55 66.12 -60.66
C PRO A 253 12.38 65.24 -61.61
N GLY A 254 11.78 64.77 -62.70
CA GLY A 254 12.41 63.81 -63.62
C GLY A 254 12.26 62.33 -63.21
N GLY A 255 11.98 62.00 -61.94
CA GLY A 255 11.76 60.62 -61.48
C GLY A 255 10.42 59.99 -61.87
N GLY A 256 9.54 60.71 -62.57
CA GLY A 256 8.15 60.30 -62.87
C GLY A 256 7.97 59.09 -63.78
N PHE A 257 9.05 58.55 -64.35
CA PHE A 257 9.05 57.26 -65.06
C PHE A 257 9.01 56.05 -64.09
N ARG A 258 9.42 56.23 -62.82
CA ARG A 258 9.32 55.21 -61.78
C ARG A 258 7.89 55.10 -61.28
N ARG A 259 7.46 53.89 -60.88
CA ARG A 259 6.16 53.68 -60.24
C ARG A 259 6.06 54.55 -58.98
N ASN A 260 4.95 55.27 -58.83
CA ASN A 260 4.72 56.27 -57.78
C ASN A 260 5.74 57.44 -57.73
N GLY A 261 6.62 57.58 -58.73
CA GLY A 261 7.67 58.61 -58.77
C GLY A 261 8.73 58.51 -57.67
N PHE A 262 8.73 57.45 -56.88
CA PHE A 262 9.65 57.21 -55.76
C PHE A 262 10.87 56.40 -56.22
N HIS A 263 12.02 56.74 -55.65
CA HIS A 263 13.29 56.08 -55.87
C HIS A 263 13.83 55.54 -54.54
N ASP A 264 14.12 54.24 -54.47
CA ASP A 264 14.51 53.50 -53.27
C ASP A 264 16.01 53.51 -52.93
N GLY A 265 16.83 54.12 -53.77
CA GLY A 265 18.26 54.27 -53.56
C GLY A 265 18.82 55.56 -54.17
N LEU A 266 20.12 55.56 -54.42
CA LEU A 266 20.88 56.68 -54.96
C LEU A 266 21.73 56.19 -56.15
N ASP A 267 21.56 56.83 -57.31
CA ASP A 267 22.22 56.41 -58.55
C ASP A 267 23.54 57.16 -58.77
N PHE A 268 24.66 56.46 -58.60
CA PHE A 268 25.99 56.95 -58.92
C PHE A 268 26.27 56.71 -60.41
N GLY A 269 26.00 57.71 -61.26
CA GLY A 269 26.22 57.64 -62.70
C GLY A 269 27.70 57.66 -63.11
N THR A 270 28.03 57.12 -64.28
CA THR A 270 29.41 57.15 -64.84
C THR A 270 29.91 58.55 -65.15
N ALA A 271 29.02 59.49 -65.52
CA ALA A 271 29.38 60.86 -65.88
C ALA A 271 29.73 61.75 -64.68
N ASN A 272 29.09 61.55 -63.53
CA ASN A 272 29.28 62.35 -62.31
C ASN A 272 30.09 61.64 -61.22
N HIS A 273 30.13 60.30 -61.25
CA HIS A 273 30.97 59.45 -60.40
C HIS A 273 31.82 58.52 -61.29
N PRO A 274 32.84 59.05 -62.00
CA PRO A 274 33.72 58.26 -62.86
C PRO A 274 34.53 57.21 -62.07
N GLY A 275 34.95 56.16 -62.76
CA GLY A 275 35.64 54.99 -62.18
C GLY A 275 34.84 53.70 -62.35
N ASN A 276 35.47 52.55 -62.12
CA ASN A 276 34.80 51.24 -62.19
C ASN A 276 34.79 50.49 -60.85
N ALA A 277 35.81 50.62 -60.02
CA ALA A 277 35.85 49.99 -58.70
C ALA A 277 34.73 50.52 -57.79
N VAL A 278 33.79 49.64 -57.41
CA VAL A 278 32.74 49.91 -56.43
C VAL A 278 33.25 49.46 -55.06
N HIS A 279 33.24 50.36 -54.09
CA HIS A 279 33.72 50.10 -52.74
C HIS A 279 32.55 49.90 -51.77
N ALA A 280 32.75 49.09 -50.73
CA ALA A 280 31.78 48.92 -49.66
C ALA A 280 31.57 50.25 -48.91
N VAL A 281 30.34 50.70 -48.78
CA VAL A 281 30.02 51.94 -48.04
C VAL A 281 29.93 51.73 -46.53
N HIS A 282 29.91 50.48 -46.04
CA HIS A 282 29.77 50.12 -44.62
C HIS A 282 30.37 48.75 -44.34
N ASP A 283 30.85 48.53 -43.11
CA ASP A 283 31.33 47.24 -42.62
C ASP A 283 30.20 46.18 -42.58
N GLY A 284 30.48 44.95 -42.98
CA GLY A 284 29.46 43.89 -42.88
C GLY A 284 29.90 42.54 -43.40
N THR A 285 28.92 41.65 -43.58
CA THR A 285 29.10 40.35 -44.24
C THR A 285 28.22 40.31 -45.49
N VAL A 286 28.74 39.81 -46.60
CA VAL A 286 27.97 39.59 -47.83
C VAL A 286 26.94 38.49 -47.56
N THR A 287 25.65 38.82 -47.60
CA THR A 287 24.55 37.88 -47.34
C THR A 287 23.87 37.40 -48.61
N ILE A 288 23.90 38.19 -49.68
CA ILE A 288 23.32 37.83 -50.98
C ILE A 288 24.28 38.24 -52.10
N LYS A 289 24.45 37.36 -53.09
CA LYS A 289 25.04 37.63 -54.41
C LYS A 289 24.17 36.88 -55.42
N SER A 290 23.39 37.59 -56.21
CA SER A 290 22.36 36.98 -57.06
C SER A 290 22.00 37.86 -58.26
N TYR A 291 21.03 37.41 -59.06
CA TYR A 291 20.42 38.16 -60.14
C TYR A 291 18.91 38.32 -59.89
N MET A 292 18.36 39.51 -60.13
CA MET A 292 16.92 39.74 -60.13
C MET A 292 16.54 40.72 -61.24
N SER A 293 15.45 40.45 -61.95
CA SER A 293 14.91 41.38 -62.95
C SER A 293 14.57 42.72 -62.29
N GLY A 294 15.14 43.82 -62.80
CA GLY A 294 15.04 45.16 -62.22
C GLY A 294 16.26 45.56 -61.37
N LEU A 295 16.98 44.61 -60.77
CA LEU A 295 18.19 44.88 -59.96
C LEU A 295 19.48 44.45 -60.69
N GLN A 296 19.36 43.71 -61.79
CA GLN A 296 20.46 43.05 -62.51
C GLN A 296 21.23 42.09 -61.59
N TYR A 297 22.54 41.91 -61.78
CA TYR A 297 23.38 41.24 -60.77
C TYR A 297 23.63 42.21 -59.62
N TYR A 298 23.36 41.75 -58.40
CA TYR A 298 23.44 42.57 -57.19
C TYR A 298 24.13 41.84 -56.05
N VAL A 299 24.62 42.61 -55.09
CA VAL A 299 25.20 42.13 -53.84
C VAL A 299 24.57 42.86 -52.65
N VAL A 300 24.28 42.12 -51.58
CA VAL A 300 23.78 42.67 -50.31
C VAL A 300 24.81 42.42 -49.23
N ILE A 301 25.20 43.48 -48.52
CA ILE A 301 26.09 43.44 -47.37
C ILE A 301 25.28 43.82 -46.13
N SER A 302 25.29 42.95 -45.13
CA SER A 302 24.55 43.11 -43.88
C SER A 302 25.52 43.40 -42.73
N GLY A 303 25.28 44.48 -41.99
CA GLY A 303 26.13 44.93 -40.88
C GLY A 303 25.56 46.16 -40.18
N GLY A 304 25.90 46.38 -38.91
CA GLY A 304 25.44 47.55 -38.13
C GLY A 304 23.90 47.69 -37.94
N GLY A 305 23.14 46.62 -38.23
CA GLY A 305 21.67 46.68 -38.29
C GLY A 305 21.13 47.31 -39.57
N TYR A 306 21.89 47.22 -40.68
CA TYR A 306 21.49 47.61 -42.03
C TYR A 306 21.71 46.46 -43.02
N ASN A 307 20.94 46.47 -44.11
CA ASN A 307 21.23 45.80 -45.36
C ASN A 307 21.54 46.89 -46.40
N VAL A 308 22.74 46.82 -46.98
CA VAL A 308 23.18 47.71 -48.05
C VAL A 308 23.18 46.93 -49.36
N VAL A 309 22.46 47.44 -50.36
CA VAL A 309 22.20 46.78 -51.63
C VAL A 309 22.92 47.53 -52.74
N TYR A 310 23.80 46.84 -53.47
CA TYR A 310 24.53 47.38 -54.61
C TYR A 310 24.03 46.65 -55.85
N GLN A 311 23.29 47.37 -56.70
CA GLN A 311 22.55 46.81 -57.83
C GLN A 311 22.74 47.66 -59.09
N GLU A 312 22.30 47.14 -60.23
CA GLU A 312 22.38 47.75 -61.57
C GLU A 312 23.79 48.08 -62.10
N ALA A 313 24.84 47.94 -61.28
CA ALA A 313 26.24 48.19 -61.63
C ALA A 313 26.91 47.08 -62.46
N PHE A 314 26.38 45.85 -62.42
CA PHE A 314 27.11 44.64 -62.79
C PHE A 314 26.40 43.85 -63.90
N SER A 315 27.02 43.78 -65.09
CA SER A 315 26.47 43.05 -66.24
C SER A 315 26.44 41.52 -66.06
N SER A 316 27.29 41.00 -65.19
CA SER A 316 27.56 39.56 -65.02
C SER A 316 28.09 39.26 -63.60
N PRO A 317 27.96 38.02 -63.09
CA PRO A 317 28.30 37.72 -61.70
C PRO A 317 29.82 37.78 -61.45
N GLY A 318 30.63 37.68 -62.51
CA GLY A 318 32.09 37.86 -62.46
C GLY A 318 32.54 39.32 -62.27
N LYS A 319 31.62 40.29 -62.32
CA LYS A 319 31.89 41.70 -61.99
C LYS A 319 31.76 41.98 -60.49
N ILE A 320 31.13 41.10 -59.73
CA ILE A 320 31.07 41.16 -58.26
C ILE A 320 32.25 40.35 -57.71
N ALA A 321 33.21 41.05 -57.11
CA ALA A 321 34.48 40.47 -56.63
C ALA A 321 34.34 39.65 -55.34
N VAL A 322 33.35 39.99 -54.50
CA VAL A 322 33.11 39.35 -53.20
C VAL A 322 32.12 38.18 -53.30
N ASN A 323 32.07 37.31 -52.29
CA ASN A 323 31.19 36.13 -52.26
C ASN A 323 30.38 36.04 -50.95
N VAL A 324 29.25 35.33 -50.96
CA VAL A 324 28.39 35.16 -49.77
C VAL A 324 29.17 34.53 -48.62
N GLY A 325 28.98 35.07 -47.41
CA GLY A 325 29.74 34.72 -46.21
C GLY A 325 31.04 35.51 -46.01
N GLN A 326 31.49 36.28 -47.01
CA GLN A 326 32.68 37.12 -46.88
C GLN A 326 32.39 38.35 -46.01
N SER A 327 33.17 38.53 -44.94
CA SER A 327 33.24 39.81 -44.23
C SER A 327 34.00 40.85 -45.07
N VAL A 328 33.46 42.06 -45.14
CA VAL A 328 34.04 43.21 -45.85
C VAL A 328 34.11 44.41 -44.91
N LYS A 329 35.13 45.24 -45.10
CA LYS A 329 35.29 46.55 -44.47
C LYS A 329 34.83 47.64 -45.42
N LYS A 330 34.32 48.75 -44.86
CA LYS A 330 34.07 49.96 -45.64
C LYS A 330 35.36 50.38 -46.37
N GLY A 331 35.25 50.73 -47.65
CA GLY A 331 36.40 50.97 -48.52
C GLY A 331 37.01 49.74 -49.20
N ASP A 332 36.58 48.51 -48.89
CA ASP A 332 36.99 47.32 -49.68
C ASP A 332 36.32 47.34 -51.07
N ILE A 333 37.04 46.94 -52.12
CA ILE A 333 36.45 46.77 -53.46
C ILE A 333 35.52 45.54 -53.46
N ILE A 334 34.22 45.77 -53.71
CA ILE A 334 33.21 44.71 -53.76
C ILE A 334 32.88 44.24 -55.18
N GLY A 335 33.21 45.04 -56.19
CA GLY A 335 32.99 44.73 -57.59
C GLY A 335 33.47 45.84 -58.53
N TYR A 336 33.31 45.60 -59.83
CA TYR A 336 33.70 46.52 -60.89
C TYR A 336 32.49 46.85 -61.77
N ARG A 337 31.96 48.07 -61.64
CA ARG A 337 30.86 48.59 -62.45
C ARG A 337 31.24 48.55 -63.93
N ASP A 338 30.36 47.98 -64.75
CA ASP A 338 30.48 47.97 -66.22
C ASP A 338 29.19 48.34 -66.96
N THR A 339 28.26 48.96 -66.22
CA THR A 339 27.03 49.59 -66.71
C THR A 339 27.09 51.10 -66.49
N ASP A 340 26.04 51.83 -66.88
CA ASP A 340 26.01 53.30 -66.86
C ASP A 340 25.93 53.93 -65.45
N HIS A 341 25.53 53.17 -64.42
CA HIS A 341 25.43 53.67 -63.03
C HIS A 341 25.53 52.53 -62.00
N LEU A 342 25.76 52.89 -60.73
CA LEU A 342 25.54 52.03 -59.57
C LEU A 342 24.31 52.55 -58.84
N HIS A 343 23.30 51.72 -58.64
CA HIS A 343 22.22 52.03 -57.71
C HIS A 343 22.58 51.48 -56.33
N LEU A 344 22.52 52.34 -55.31
CA LEU A 344 22.81 52.00 -53.92
C LEU A 344 21.55 52.15 -53.06
N GLY A 345 21.01 51.05 -52.53
CA GLY A 345 19.89 51.05 -51.58
C GLY A 345 20.36 50.78 -50.15
N ILE A 346 19.76 51.45 -49.15
CA ILE A 346 20.02 51.19 -47.72
C ILE A 346 18.70 50.95 -46.99
N THR A 347 18.60 49.88 -46.21
CA THR A 347 17.41 49.56 -45.40
C THR A 347 17.80 48.95 -44.05
N ARG A 348 16.92 49.06 -43.05
CA ARG A 348 16.98 48.26 -41.81
C ARG A 348 16.08 47.01 -41.86
N ALA A 349 15.20 46.92 -42.85
CA ALA A 349 14.29 45.79 -43.02
C ALA A 349 15.02 44.59 -43.67
N ASN A 350 14.40 43.41 -43.64
CA ASN A 350 14.86 42.27 -44.43
C ASN A 350 14.83 42.61 -45.93
N PHE A 351 15.88 42.24 -46.68
CA PHE A 351 15.99 42.54 -48.12
C PHE A 351 14.75 42.12 -48.94
N ASN A 352 14.21 40.92 -48.71
CA ASN A 352 13.05 40.43 -49.46
C ASN A 352 11.77 41.22 -49.16
N TYR A 353 11.66 41.79 -47.95
CA TYR A 353 10.59 42.74 -47.62
C TYR A 353 10.86 44.10 -48.30
N ALA A 354 12.08 44.62 -48.22
CA ALA A 354 12.45 45.92 -48.76
C ALA A 354 12.26 46.01 -50.29
N VAL A 355 12.69 45.01 -51.05
CA VAL A 355 12.51 44.97 -52.51
C VAL A 355 11.04 44.92 -52.93
N SER A 356 10.14 44.37 -52.09
CA SER A 356 8.68 44.45 -52.33
C SER A 356 8.12 45.87 -52.16
N ARG A 357 8.91 46.79 -51.57
CA ARG A 357 8.57 48.19 -51.26
C ARG A 357 9.42 49.20 -52.04
N SER A 358 10.19 48.80 -53.06
CA SER A 358 11.03 49.68 -53.91
C SER A 358 10.33 50.92 -54.51
N PHE A 359 9.00 50.93 -54.59
CA PHE A 359 8.22 52.08 -55.07
C PHE A 359 7.31 52.69 -53.98
N SER A 360 7.65 52.50 -52.70
CA SER A 360 6.83 52.94 -51.55
C SER A 360 7.62 53.88 -50.63
N ASN A 361 7.13 55.11 -50.48
CA ASN A 361 7.68 56.08 -49.53
C ASN A 361 7.09 55.85 -48.12
N ASP A 362 7.48 54.76 -47.46
CA ASP A 362 6.97 54.35 -46.14
C ASP A 362 8.06 54.22 -45.05
N GLY A 363 9.29 54.65 -45.35
CA GLY A 363 10.44 54.51 -44.47
C GLY A 363 11.13 53.14 -44.50
N THR A 364 10.69 52.20 -45.36
CA THR A 364 11.40 50.92 -45.55
C THR A 364 12.80 51.13 -46.12
N TRP A 365 12.96 52.06 -47.05
CA TRP A 365 14.24 52.49 -47.60
C TRP A 365 14.69 53.80 -46.97
N LEU A 366 16.01 53.93 -46.76
CA LEU A 366 16.65 55.11 -46.18
C LEU A 366 17.44 55.85 -47.26
N ASP A 367 17.40 57.18 -47.21
CA ASP A 367 18.17 58.07 -48.07
C ASP A 367 19.68 57.77 -47.94
N PRO A 368 20.33 57.18 -48.97
CA PRO A 368 21.74 56.83 -48.90
C PRO A 368 22.65 58.05 -48.86
N GLN A 369 22.25 59.16 -49.48
CA GLN A 369 23.01 60.40 -49.47
C GLN A 369 23.07 60.95 -48.04
N SER A 370 21.90 61.03 -47.38
CA SER A 370 21.80 61.45 -45.99
C SER A 370 22.49 60.48 -45.02
N VAL A 371 22.33 59.16 -45.18
CA VAL A 371 22.97 58.15 -44.33
C VAL A 371 24.50 58.24 -44.42
N ILE A 372 25.07 58.29 -45.63
CA ILE A 372 26.52 58.35 -45.79
C ILE A 372 27.05 59.73 -45.38
N ARG A 373 26.44 60.84 -45.83
CA ARG A 373 26.88 62.21 -45.47
C ARG A 373 26.85 62.45 -43.95
N ASN A 374 25.78 62.06 -43.27
CA ASN A 374 25.65 62.24 -41.82
C ASN A 374 26.45 61.20 -41.03
N GLY A 375 26.65 59.99 -41.59
CA GLY A 375 27.59 58.99 -41.06
C GLY A 375 29.06 59.40 -41.18
N SER A 376 29.40 60.28 -42.13
CA SER A 376 30.73 60.86 -42.33
C SER A 376 30.96 62.19 -41.59
N ASN A 377 29.90 62.95 -41.25
CA ASN A 377 29.99 64.22 -40.52
C ASN A 377 29.43 64.08 -39.09
N GLY A 378 30.31 63.76 -38.15
CA GLY A 378 29.94 63.20 -36.85
C GLY A 378 29.12 64.09 -35.90
N GLY A 379 28.14 63.45 -35.25
CA GLY A 379 27.45 63.93 -34.05
C GLY A 379 26.80 62.75 -33.30
N GLN A 380 26.91 62.70 -31.98
CA GLN A 380 26.33 61.61 -31.18
C GLN A 380 24.80 61.69 -31.18
N ARG A 381 24.12 60.54 -31.37
CA ARG A 381 22.68 60.42 -31.21
C ARG A 381 22.33 59.13 -30.45
N THR A 382 21.69 59.26 -29.31
CA THR A 382 21.04 58.16 -28.61
C THR A 382 19.62 57.98 -29.15
N GLU A 383 19.19 56.74 -29.33
CA GLU A 383 17.80 56.41 -29.63
C GLU A 383 17.24 55.51 -28.53
N ASN A 384 16.08 55.91 -28.00
CA ASN A 384 15.23 55.02 -27.24
C ASN A 384 14.30 54.35 -28.24
N TYR A 385 14.38 53.03 -28.36
CA TYR A 385 13.38 52.26 -29.09
C TYR A 385 12.66 51.33 -28.12
N VAL A 386 11.38 51.10 -28.42
CA VAL A 386 10.58 50.12 -27.69
C VAL A 386 10.83 48.79 -28.37
N GLU A 387 11.58 47.91 -27.70
CA GLU A 387 11.74 46.54 -28.16
C GLU A 387 10.60 45.71 -27.59
N THR A 388 9.75 45.21 -28.49
CA THR A 388 8.67 44.30 -28.15
C THR A 388 9.14 42.88 -28.45
N THR A 389 9.63 42.17 -27.43
CA THR A 389 9.94 40.75 -27.55
C THR A 389 8.75 39.91 -27.09
N LYS A 390 8.58 38.77 -27.75
CA LYS A 390 7.65 37.72 -27.31
C LYS A 390 8.47 36.63 -26.66
N GLU A 391 8.19 36.36 -25.39
CA GLU A 391 8.88 35.35 -24.61
C GLU A 391 7.86 34.31 -24.12
N LEU A 392 8.21 33.03 -24.21
CA LEU A 392 7.43 31.97 -23.57
C LEU A 392 7.89 31.89 -22.12
N VAL A 393 7.04 32.36 -21.22
CA VAL A 393 7.27 32.33 -19.78
C VAL A 393 6.52 31.13 -19.21
N ASP A 394 7.21 30.30 -18.44
CA ASP A 394 6.60 29.25 -17.62
C ASP A 394 5.67 29.91 -16.59
N THR A 395 4.39 29.55 -16.58
CA THR A 395 3.43 30.11 -15.61
C THR A 395 3.56 29.50 -14.22
N GLY A 396 4.32 28.42 -14.07
CA GLY A 396 4.32 27.56 -12.88
C GLY A 396 3.11 26.62 -12.81
N GLU A 397 2.18 26.69 -13.76
CA GLU A 397 1.05 25.77 -13.88
C GLU A 397 1.44 24.58 -14.77
N LYS A 398 0.92 23.39 -14.46
CA LYS A 398 1.21 22.14 -15.19
C LYS A 398 0.00 21.67 -15.97
N GLU A 399 0.20 21.32 -17.24
CA GLU A 399 -0.75 20.55 -18.04
C GLU A 399 -0.32 19.08 -18.05
N TYR A 400 -1.21 18.17 -17.66
CA TYR A 400 -0.95 16.73 -17.67
C TYR A 400 -1.32 16.13 -19.02
N THR A 401 -0.32 15.69 -19.77
CA THR A 401 -0.54 15.24 -21.15
C THR A 401 -1.08 13.82 -21.29
N VAL A 402 -1.20 13.09 -20.17
CA VAL A 402 -1.85 11.78 -20.11
C VAL A 402 -2.89 11.80 -19.00
N GLN A 403 -4.16 11.62 -19.37
CA GLN A 403 -5.30 11.50 -18.45
C GLN A 403 -6.07 10.21 -18.73
N TYR A 404 -6.56 9.54 -17.69
CA TYR A 404 -7.46 8.40 -17.84
C TYR A 404 -8.40 8.25 -16.63
N THR A 405 -9.63 7.82 -16.88
CA THR A 405 -10.59 7.40 -15.84
C THR A 405 -10.77 5.89 -15.89
N TYR A 406 -10.27 5.19 -14.88
CA TYR A 406 -10.55 3.77 -14.69
C TYR A 406 -11.95 3.59 -14.08
N LYS A 407 -12.71 2.65 -14.65
CA LYS A 407 -13.96 2.15 -14.09
C LYS A 407 -13.83 0.66 -13.85
N SER A 408 -14.24 0.20 -12.66
CA SER A 408 -14.18 -1.20 -12.29
C SER A 408 -15.12 -2.06 -13.15
N PRO A 409 -14.67 -3.23 -13.63
CA PRO A 409 -15.54 -4.19 -14.30
C PRO A 409 -16.78 -4.58 -13.47
N TYR A 410 -16.70 -4.56 -12.13
CA TYR A 410 -17.79 -4.96 -11.24
C TYR A 410 -19.00 -4.03 -11.30
N ILE A 411 -18.86 -2.78 -11.79
CA ILE A 411 -19.99 -1.91 -12.10
C ILE A 411 -20.93 -2.59 -13.10
N THR A 412 -20.38 -3.26 -14.12
CA THR A 412 -21.16 -3.96 -15.15
C THR A 412 -21.40 -5.44 -14.83
N SER A 413 -20.40 -6.15 -14.30
CA SER A 413 -20.49 -7.61 -14.09
C SER A 413 -21.20 -8.01 -12.79
N ALA A 414 -21.18 -7.15 -11.77
CA ALA A 414 -21.80 -7.39 -10.47
C ALA A 414 -22.85 -6.32 -10.08
N GLY A 415 -23.06 -5.29 -10.91
CA GLY A 415 -24.03 -4.22 -10.67
C GLY A 415 -23.60 -3.24 -9.57
N PHE A 416 -22.29 -3.09 -9.33
CA PHE A 416 -21.79 -2.17 -8.31
C PHE A 416 -22.08 -0.69 -8.68
N PRO A 417 -22.33 0.18 -7.69
CA PRO A 417 -22.46 1.62 -7.93
C PRO A 417 -21.15 2.25 -8.40
N GLU A 418 -21.24 3.41 -9.05
CA GLU A 418 -20.06 4.26 -9.31
C GLU A 418 -19.72 5.05 -8.04
N ILE A 419 -18.60 4.70 -7.40
CA ILE A 419 -18.07 5.34 -6.19
C ILE A 419 -16.69 5.91 -6.55
N MET A 420 -16.51 7.22 -6.35
CA MET A 420 -15.32 7.95 -6.78
C MET A 420 -14.20 7.86 -5.73
N HIS A 421 -12.99 7.56 -6.16
CA HIS A 421 -11.75 7.85 -5.46
C HIS A 421 -11.31 9.30 -5.76
N GLU A 422 -10.49 9.90 -4.89
CA GLU A 422 -9.78 11.16 -5.17
C GLU A 422 -8.89 11.04 -6.43
N ASP A 423 -8.69 12.15 -7.13
CA ASP A 423 -7.93 12.17 -8.38
C ASP A 423 -6.43 11.85 -8.15
N TYR A 424 -5.89 10.85 -8.86
CA TYR A 424 -4.49 10.47 -8.77
C TYR A 424 -3.60 11.34 -9.67
N VAL A 425 -2.63 12.02 -9.08
CA VAL A 425 -1.67 12.88 -9.81
C VAL A 425 -0.27 12.27 -9.72
N SER A 426 0.39 12.15 -10.87
CA SER A 426 1.77 11.65 -10.98
C SER A 426 2.65 12.64 -11.73
N GLU A 427 3.83 12.91 -11.17
CA GLU A 427 4.87 13.72 -11.81
C GLU A 427 5.71 12.91 -12.84
N ASP A 428 5.49 11.59 -12.92
CA ASP A 428 6.22 10.71 -13.81
C ASP A 428 5.77 10.86 -15.28
N ASN A 429 6.72 10.68 -16.20
CA ASN A 429 6.45 10.59 -17.64
C ASN A 429 5.88 9.20 -18.02
N LEU A 430 4.63 8.94 -17.65
CA LEU A 430 3.93 7.68 -17.89
C LEU A 430 3.26 7.60 -19.28
N THR A 431 3.21 6.39 -19.83
CA THR A 431 2.27 6.06 -20.91
C THR A 431 0.85 5.88 -20.34
N GLN A 432 -0.17 5.88 -21.20
CA GLN A 432 -1.55 5.62 -20.78
C GLN A 432 -1.69 4.25 -20.09
N ASP A 433 -1.03 3.18 -20.57
CA ASP A 433 -1.03 1.87 -19.91
C ASP A 433 -0.32 1.91 -18.55
N GLY A 434 0.76 2.70 -18.43
CA GLY A 434 1.45 2.94 -17.17
C GLY A 434 0.55 3.62 -16.14
N LEU A 435 -0.20 4.65 -16.56
CA LEU A 435 -1.21 5.31 -15.73
C LEU A 435 -2.34 4.35 -15.35
N ILE A 436 -2.90 3.57 -16.30
CA ILE A 436 -3.93 2.56 -16.01
C ILE A 436 -3.47 1.55 -14.96
N LYS A 437 -2.20 1.11 -15.03
CA LYS A 437 -1.62 0.23 -14.01
C LYS A 437 -1.57 0.93 -12.65
N LYS A 438 -1.11 2.18 -12.59
CA LYS A 438 -1.06 2.97 -11.35
C LYS A 438 -2.44 3.19 -10.72
N LEU A 439 -3.45 3.54 -11.53
CA LEU A 439 -4.82 3.70 -11.07
C LEU A 439 -5.38 2.42 -10.42
N LYS A 440 -5.09 1.24 -11.00
CA LYS A 440 -5.43 -0.07 -10.42
C LYS A 440 -4.61 -0.45 -9.18
N GLU A 441 -3.47 0.21 -8.94
CA GLU A 441 -2.68 0.08 -7.70
C GLU A 441 -3.20 1.00 -6.58
N GLN A 442 -3.95 2.07 -6.90
CA GLN A 442 -4.54 2.98 -5.90
C GLN A 442 -5.93 2.54 -5.41
N ILE A 443 -6.78 2.06 -6.32
CA ILE A 443 -8.20 1.79 -6.00
C ILE A 443 -8.44 0.37 -5.46
N THR A 444 -9.27 0.26 -4.42
CA THR A 444 -9.81 -1.03 -3.95
C THR A 444 -11.23 -1.21 -4.51
N ASP A 445 -11.35 -1.93 -5.63
CA ASP A 445 -12.63 -2.10 -6.34
C ASP A 445 -13.39 -3.39 -5.99
N TYR A 446 -13.00 -4.04 -4.90
CA TYR A 446 -13.58 -5.29 -4.40
C TYR A 446 -13.79 -5.19 -2.87
N PRO A 447 -14.87 -5.78 -2.30
CA PRO A 447 -15.03 -5.85 -0.85
C PRO A 447 -13.92 -6.66 -0.19
N SER A 448 -13.63 -6.33 1.07
CA SER A 448 -12.72 -7.11 1.90
C SER A 448 -13.47 -8.18 2.68
N VAL A 449 -12.86 -9.36 2.80
CA VAL A 449 -13.27 -10.38 3.79
C VAL A 449 -12.13 -10.63 4.75
N GLN A 450 -12.39 -10.35 6.03
CA GLN A 450 -11.53 -10.78 7.12
C GLN A 450 -12.07 -12.08 7.70
N TYR A 451 -11.17 -13.05 7.87
CA TYR A 451 -11.45 -14.24 8.64
C TYR A 451 -10.76 -14.10 9.99
N THR A 452 -11.44 -14.56 11.04
CA THR A 452 -10.87 -14.63 12.39
C THR A 452 -11.24 -15.98 12.97
N ILE A 453 -10.29 -16.64 13.61
CA ILE A 453 -10.59 -17.82 14.43
C ILE A 453 -10.57 -17.42 15.88
N ASP A 454 -11.71 -17.64 16.53
CA ASP A 454 -11.81 -17.65 17.97
C ASP A 454 -11.33 -19.01 18.48
N THR A 455 -10.44 -19.01 19.48
CA THR A 455 -10.09 -20.17 20.31
C THR A 455 -9.50 -21.38 19.56
N VAL A 456 -8.23 -21.26 19.17
CA VAL A 456 -7.37 -22.40 18.78
C VAL A 456 -6.69 -22.98 20.01
N ASN A 457 -6.58 -24.31 20.09
CA ASN A 457 -5.72 -24.97 21.07
C ASN A 457 -4.53 -25.63 20.34
N PHE A 458 -3.48 -24.86 20.10
CA PHE A 458 -2.27 -25.32 19.39
C PHE A 458 -1.66 -26.57 20.02
N LYS A 459 -1.73 -26.69 21.36
CA LYS A 459 -1.18 -27.83 22.11
C LYS A 459 -1.99 -29.12 21.95
N LYS A 460 -3.28 -29.04 21.61
CA LYS A 460 -4.15 -30.20 21.34
C LYS A 460 -4.11 -30.64 19.87
N PHE A 461 -3.78 -29.73 18.95
CA PHE A 461 -3.88 -29.96 17.51
C PHE A 461 -2.55 -29.72 16.76
N SER A 462 -1.42 -29.89 17.46
CA SER A 462 -0.05 -29.73 16.92
C SER A 462 0.18 -30.51 15.63
N ASP A 463 -0.42 -31.70 15.51
CA ASP A 463 -0.24 -32.58 14.35
C ASP A 463 -0.82 -31.99 13.04
N TYR A 464 -1.68 -30.97 13.15
CA TYR A 464 -2.33 -30.28 12.03
C TYR A 464 -1.83 -28.83 11.85
N ILE A 465 -0.88 -28.38 12.69
CA ILE A 465 -0.38 -27.01 12.74
C ILE A 465 1.16 -27.08 12.83
N LYS A 466 1.83 -27.03 11.68
CA LYS A 466 3.31 -27.01 11.60
C LYS A 466 3.86 -25.68 12.11
N SER A 467 3.18 -24.59 11.74
CA SER A 467 3.48 -23.22 12.17
C SER A 467 2.19 -22.39 12.11
N SER A 468 2.16 -21.33 12.91
CA SER A 468 1.02 -20.42 13.05
C SER A 468 1.50 -18.99 13.36
N ARG A 469 2.57 -18.55 12.70
CA ARG A 469 3.14 -17.20 12.87
C ARG A 469 2.52 -16.22 11.87
N PRO A 470 2.53 -14.91 12.14
CA PRO A 470 2.18 -13.91 11.13
C PRO A 470 2.99 -14.10 9.84
N GLY A 471 2.32 -13.95 8.70
CA GLY A 471 2.86 -14.24 7.38
C GLY A 471 2.57 -15.67 6.88
N ASP A 472 2.38 -16.66 7.75
CA ASP A 472 2.14 -18.05 7.35
C ASP A 472 0.83 -18.21 6.55
N TYR A 473 0.86 -19.12 5.57
CA TYR A 473 -0.29 -19.49 4.75
C TYR A 473 -0.82 -20.88 5.11
N GLY A 474 -2.12 -21.03 4.98
CA GLY A 474 -2.80 -22.29 5.23
C GLY A 474 -4.25 -22.25 4.79
N TRP A 475 -5.00 -23.26 5.18
CA TRP A 475 -6.37 -23.46 4.71
C TRP A 475 -7.37 -23.35 5.84
N LEU A 476 -8.43 -22.58 5.62
CA LEU A 476 -9.67 -22.65 6.37
C LEU A 476 -10.64 -23.56 5.63
N LYS A 477 -11.34 -24.42 6.36
CA LYS A 477 -12.47 -25.19 5.86
C LYS A 477 -13.65 -25.01 6.79
N ASP A 478 -14.73 -24.45 6.30
CA ASP A 478 -16.02 -24.63 6.97
C ASP A 478 -16.53 -26.06 6.74
N ARG A 479 -17.57 -26.46 7.48
CA ARG A 479 -18.24 -27.75 7.27
C ARG A 479 -19.22 -27.75 6.08
N LEU A 480 -19.22 -26.67 5.29
CA LEU A 480 -20.23 -26.32 4.29
C LEU A 480 -19.63 -26.21 2.87
N GLY A 481 -18.40 -26.68 2.70
CA GLY A 481 -17.74 -26.86 1.40
C GLY A 481 -16.93 -25.66 0.90
N VAL A 482 -16.70 -24.64 1.74
CA VAL A 482 -15.89 -23.46 1.38
C VAL A 482 -14.46 -23.61 1.92
N ASP A 483 -13.58 -24.13 1.06
CA ASP A 483 -12.13 -24.18 1.29
C ASP A 483 -11.49 -22.83 0.94
N VAL A 484 -10.95 -22.11 1.94
CA VAL A 484 -10.33 -20.78 1.75
C VAL A 484 -8.86 -20.83 2.14
N LYS A 485 -7.96 -20.73 1.15
CA LYS A 485 -6.54 -20.41 1.44
C LYS A 485 -6.46 -18.99 1.99
N VAL A 486 -5.85 -18.84 3.17
CA VAL A 486 -5.68 -17.58 3.90
C VAL A 486 -4.24 -17.40 4.34
N ARG A 487 -3.92 -16.20 4.82
CA ARG A 487 -2.63 -15.83 5.39
C ARG A 487 -2.83 -15.20 6.76
N ILE A 488 -2.05 -15.58 7.76
CA ILE A 488 -2.13 -14.98 9.10
C ILE A 488 -1.61 -13.54 9.03
N SER A 489 -2.40 -12.57 9.49
CA SER A 489 -1.96 -11.18 9.67
C SER A 489 -1.56 -10.90 11.12
N SER A 490 -2.29 -11.48 12.07
CA SER A 490 -2.01 -11.31 13.51
C SER A 490 -2.38 -12.56 14.32
N VAL A 491 -1.67 -12.78 15.42
CA VAL A 491 -1.89 -13.86 16.38
C VAL A 491 -1.87 -13.30 17.79
N THR A 492 -2.85 -13.70 18.59
CA THR A 492 -2.96 -13.36 20.00
C THR A 492 -2.74 -14.61 20.84
N TYR A 493 -1.58 -14.70 21.49
CA TYR A 493 -1.18 -15.82 22.34
C TYR A 493 -1.57 -15.58 23.80
N SER A 494 -2.31 -16.51 24.40
CA SER A 494 -2.84 -16.46 25.78
C SER A 494 -2.22 -17.55 26.65
N TYR A 495 -1.00 -17.32 27.14
CA TYR A 495 -0.13 -18.38 27.69
C TYR A 495 -0.63 -19.09 28.96
N GLN A 496 -1.56 -18.50 29.73
CA GLN A 496 -1.85 -18.95 31.10
C GLN A 496 -3.13 -19.76 31.30
N ASP A 497 -4.16 -19.55 30.48
CA ASP A 497 -5.50 -20.07 30.74
C ASP A 497 -5.96 -20.94 29.57
N ALA A 498 -6.01 -22.26 29.80
CA ALA A 498 -6.44 -23.22 28.79
C ALA A 498 -7.93 -23.09 28.38
N SER A 499 -8.70 -22.22 29.06
CA SER A 499 -10.05 -21.82 28.66
C SER A 499 -10.10 -20.50 27.87
N LYS A 500 -9.09 -19.62 28.01
CA LYS A 500 -8.85 -18.46 27.10
C LYS A 500 -7.95 -18.93 25.96
N ALA A 501 -8.54 -19.60 24.97
CA ALA A 501 -7.77 -20.11 23.85
C ALA A 501 -7.38 -19.01 22.84
N ASP A 502 -6.31 -19.26 22.10
CA ASP A 502 -5.63 -18.28 21.26
C ASP A 502 -6.52 -17.79 20.10
N ALA A 503 -6.34 -16.54 19.69
CA ALA A 503 -7.07 -15.95 18.57
C ALA A 503 -6.13 -15.71 17.38
N ILE A 504 -6.60 -16.02 16.17
CA ILE A 504 -5.85 -15.79 14.92
C ILE A 504 -6.69 -14.90 14.01
N THR A 505 -6.11 -13.78 13.60
CA THR A 505 -6.68 -12.91 12.57
C THR A 505 -5.94 -13.16 11.26
N PHE A 506 -6.71 -13.36 10.19
CA PHE A 506 -6.16 -13.53 8.84
C PHE A 506 -6.20 -12.20 8.09
N GLY A 507 -5.24 -11.99 7.19
CA GLY A 507 -5.19 -10.81 6.34
C GLY A 507 -6.44 -10.70 5.46
N ASN A 508 -6.86 -9.46 5.19
CA ASN A 508 -8.03 -9.17 4.37
C ASN A 508 -7.90 -9.83 2.99
N LYS A 509 -8.80 -10.76 2.69
CA LYS A 509 -8.86 -11.43 1.40
C LYS A 509 -9.77 -10.64 0.46
N ARG A 510 -9.34 -10.49 -0.80
CA ARG A 510 -10.17 -9.90 -1.86
C ARG A 510 -11.42 -10.75 -2.07
N LEU A 511 -12.60 -10.14 -2.02
CA LEU A 511 -13.84 -10.80 -2.41
C LEU A 511 -14.08 -10.63 -3.91
N ASP A 512 -14.03 -11.74 -4.66
CA ASP A 512 -14.67 -11.77 -5.98
C ASP A 512 -16.19 -11.91 -5.75
N PRO A 513 -17.02 -10.90 -6.10
CA PRO A 513 -18.45 -10.92 -5.79
C PRO A 513 -19.21 -11.99 -6.57
N VAL A 514 -18.73 -12.34 -7.77
CA VAL A 514 -19.37 -13.33 -8.66
C VAL A 514 -19.08 -14.73 -8.12
N VAL A 515 -17.83 -15.02 -7.79
CA VAL A 515 -17.43 -16.30 -7.16
C VAL A 515 -18.10 -16.46 -5.80
N TRP A 516 -18.19 -15.38 -4.99
CA TRP A 516 -18.90 -15.41 -3.71
C TRP A 516 -20.39 -15.71 -3.87
N SER A 517 -21.07 -15.09 -4.84
CA SER A 517 -22.49 -15.37 -5.12
C SER A 517 -22.73 -16.84 -5.48
N VAL A 518 -21.87 -17.42 -6.34
CA VAL A 518 -21.93 -18.84 -6.71
C VAL A 518 -21.66 -19.76 -5.51
N ASN A 519 -20.63 -19.48 -4.72
CA ASN A 519 -20.26 -20.29 -3.56
C ASN A 519 -21.33 -20.22 -2.45
N SER A 520 -21.85 -19.04 -2.14
CA SER A 520 -22.92 -18.84 -1.17
C SER A 520 -24.19 -19.60 -1.56
N LYS A 521 -24.55 -19.57 -2.85
CA LYS A 521 -25.67 -20.36 -3.38
C LYS A 521 -25.44 -21.87 -3.22
N LYS A 522 -24.25 -22.36 -3.57
CA LYS A 522 -23.88 -23.78 -3.42
C LYS A 522 -23.93 -24.23 -1.96
N ALA A 523 -23.34 -23.45 -1.05
CA ALA A 523 -23.36 -23.73 0.38
C ALA A 523 -24.79 -23.75 0.94
N TYR A 524 -25.68 -22.85 0.48
CA TYR A 524 -27.10 -22.86 0.85
C TYR A 524 -27.82 -24.14 0.36
N GLU A 525 -27.56 -24.58 -0.87
CA GLU A 525 -28.12 -25.82 -1.43
C GLU A 525 -27.63 -27.07 -0.66
N GLU A 526 -26.35 -27.12 -0.29
CA GLU A 526 -25.77 -28.19 0.52
C GLU A 526 -26.31 -28.19 1.97
N ASN A 527 -26.50 -27.02 2.58
CA ASN A 527 -27.15 -26.86 3.90
C ASN A 527 -28.59 -27.40 3.90
N ILE A 528 -29.39 -27.08 2.87
CA ILE A 528 -30.76 -27.63 2.73
C ILE A 528 -30.72 -29.15 2.64
N LYS A 529 -29.75 -29.72 1.91
CA LYS A 529 -29.59 -31.18 1.78
C LYS A 529 -29.22 -31.82 3.12
N LEU A 530 -28.24 -31.27 3.84
CA LEU A 530 -27.82 -31.75 5.16
C LEU A 530 -28.96 -31.66 6.19
N GLY A 531 -29.69 -30.54 6.24
CA GLY A 531 -30.84 -30.38 7.14
C GLY A 531 -31.94 -31.41 6.89
N LYS A 532 -32.23 -31.76 5.63
CA LYS A 532 -33.15 -32.84 5.28
C LYS A 532 -32.65 -34.21 5.72
N THR A 533 -31.36 -34.52 5.54
CA THR A 533 -30.76 -35.77 6.02
C THR A 533 -30.86 -35.90 7.54
N LEU A 534 -30.46 -34.86 8.28
CA LEU A 534 -30.52 -34.85 9.74
C LEU A 534 -31.96 -34.96 10.28
N GLN A 535 -32.95 -34.34 9.61
CA GLN A 535 -34.37 -34.53 9.97
C GLN A 535 -34.83 -35.98 9.77
N ASN A 536 -34.42 -36.63 8.68
CA ASN A 536 -34.75 -38.03 8.41
C ASN A 536 -34.10 -38.98 9.44
N GLU A 537 -32.82 -38.78 9.75
CA GLU A 537 -32.09 -39.54 10.78
C GLU A 537 -32.72 -39.35 12.18
N LEU A 538 -33.07 -38.11 12.55
CA LEU A 538 -33.74 -37.81 13.82
C LEU A 538 -35.13 -38.48 13.92
N MET A 539 -35.89 -38.52 12.81
CA MET A 539 -37.15 -39.26 12.75
C MET A 539 -36.94 -40.78 12.89
N GLN A 540 -35.89 -41.33 12.29
CA GLN A 540 -35.55 -42.74 12.44
C GLN A 540 -35.18 -43.08 13.89
N VAL A 541 -34.28 -42.32 14.52
CA VAL A 541 -33.89 -42.53 15.94
C VAL A 541 -35.09 -42.39 16.88
N ARG A 542 -36.00 -41.43 16.65
CA ARG A 542 -37.26 -41.32 17.41
C ARG A 542 -38.15 -42.54 17.24
N LYS A 543 -38.26 -43.08 16.02
CA LYS A 543 -39.04 -44.28 15.72
C LYS A 543 -38.45 -45.51 16.41
N GLU A 544 -37.13 -45.70 16.32
CA GLU A 544 -36.41 -46.79 17.00
C GLU A 544 -36.55 -46.71 18.52
N SER A 545 -36.42 -45.51 19.11
CA SER A 545 -36.67 -45.27 20.54
C SER A 545 -38.11 -45.60 20.95
N SER A 546 -39.11 -45.17 20.17
CA SER A 546 -40.52 -45.50 20.43
C SER A 546 -40.81 -47.01 20.36
N LEU A 547 -40.14 -47.73 19.46
CA LEU A 547 -40.23 -49.19 19.36
C LEU A 547 -39.58 -49.87 20.58
N ALA A 548 -38.40 -49.41 21.00
CA ALA A 548 -37.71 -49.91 22.18
C ALA A 548 -38.52 -49.73 23.47
N ILE A 549 -39.17 -48.56 23.64
CA ILE A 549 -40.10 -48.31 24.76
C ILE A 549 -41.27 -49.28 24.72
N SER A 550 -41.92 -49.45 23.55
CA SER A 550 -43.03 -50.40 23.40
C SER A 550 -42.62 -51.86 23.69
N MET A 551 -41.40 -52.25 23.30
CA MET A 551 -40.84 -53.58 23.63
C MET A 551 -40.54 -53.74 25.12
N ALA A 552 -40.10 -52.68 25.81
CA ALA A 552 -39.91 -52.67 27.25
C ALA A 552 -41.25 -52.80 28.00
N ASP A 553 -42.28 -52.03 27.61
CA ASP A 553 -43.63 -52.10 28.18
C ASP A 553 -44.24 -53.50 28.02
N GLN A 554 -44.12 -54.11 26.84
CA GLN A 554 -44.56 -55.49 26.60
C GLN A 554 -43.79 -56.52 27.44
N SER A 555 -42.51 -56.27 27.72
CA SER A 555 -41.68 -57.15 28.54
C SER A 555 -42.04 -57.03 30.02
N LEU A 556 -42.32 -55.81 30.49
CA LEU A 556 -42.82 -55.54 31.84
C LEU A 556 -44.19 -56.20 32.07
N ALA A 557 -45.15 -56.03 31.15
CA ALA A 557 -46.46 -56.66 31.24
C ALA A 557 -46.39 -58.21 31.28
N LYS A 558 -45.45 -58.82 30.53
CA LYS A 558 -45.18 -60.26 30.62
C LYS A 558 -44.58 -60.66 31.97
N PHE A 559 -43.65 -59.86 32.50
CA PHE A 559 -43.04 -60.11 33.81
C PHE A 559 -44.07 -59.98 34.94
N GLU A 560 -44.93 -58.96 34.92
CA GLU A 560 -46.04 -58.80 35.86
C GLU A 560 -47.01 -59.98 35.81
N SER A 561 -47.39 -60.43 34.61
CA SER A 561 -48.23 -61.62 34.41
C SER A 561 -47.58 -62.89 34.98
N MET A 562 -46.28 -63.08 34.77
CA MET A 562 -45.50 -64.19 35.33
C MET A 562 -45.41 -64.11 36.86
N MET A 563 -45.20 -62.92 37.43
CA MET A 563 -45.19 -62.72 38.88
C MET A 563 -46.56 -62.99 39.51
N GLN A 564 -47.66 -62.60 38.84
CA GLN A 564 -49.02 -62.96 39.25
C GLN A 564 -49.25 -64.48 39.19
N SER A 565 -48.75 -65.19 38.16
CA SER A 565 -48.87 -66.65 38.10
C SER A 565 -48.06 -67.33 39.20
N ILE A 566 -46.82 -66.89 39.45
CA ILE A 566 -45.98 -67.39 40.56
C ILE A 566 -46.68 -67.17 41.90
N THR A 567 -47.25 -65.98 42.13
CA THR A 567 -47.97 -65.66 43.37
C THR A 567 -49.19 -66.58 43.58
N ARG A 568 -49.96 -66.85 42.52
CA ARG A 568 -51.09 -67.81 42.59
C ARG A 568 -50.60 -69.23 42.87
N THR A 569 -49.54 -69.68 42.21
CA THR A 569 -48.97 -71.00 42.46
C THR A 569 -48.44 -71.12 43.88
N SER A 570 -47.68 -70.13 44.38
CA SER A 570 -47.17 -70.12 45.75
C SER A 570 -48.30 -70.14 46.78
N GLN A 571 -49.38 -69.41 46.52
CA GLN A 571 -50.58 -69.42 47.36
C GLN A 571 -51.22 -70.82 47.37
N SER A 572 -51.46 -71.44 46.20
CA SER A 572 -52.01 -72.81 46.14
C SER A 572 -51.11 -73.88 46.79
N THR A 573 -49.78 -73.73 46.72
CA THR A 573 -48.85 -74.61 47.46
C THR A 573 -48.90 -74.35 48.96
N SER A 574 -49.08 -73.09 49.40
CA SER A 574 -49.23 -72.79 50.84
C SER A 574 -50.55 -73.33 51.40
N GLU A 575 -51.64 -73.26 50.63
CA GLU A 575 -52.95 -73.81 50.99
C GLU A 575 -52.87 -75.33 51.10
N SER A 576 -52.33 -76.03 50.10
CA SER A 576 -52.17 -77.50 50.12
C SER A 576 -51.15 -77.99 51.17
N ILE A 577 -50.09 -77.24 51.48
CA ILE A 577 -49.20 -77.53 52.62
C ILE A 577 -49.97 -77.34 53.94
N SER A 578 -50.77 -76.29 54.09
CA SER A 578 -51.56 -76.06 55.31
C SER A 578 -52.63 -77.14 55.54
N GLU A 579 -53.20 -77.67 54.46
CA GLU A 579 -54.15 -78.79 54.47
C GLU A 579 -53.43 -80.10 54.85
N SER A 580 -52.23 -80.33 54.31
CA SER A 580 -51.36 -81.46 54.69
C SER A 580 -50.91 -81.39 56.16
N ILE A 581 -50.63 -80.20 56.69
CA ILE A 581 -50.28 -80.01 58.11
C ILE A 581 -51.46 -80.36 59.01
N LYS A 582 -52.68 -79.90 58.70
CA LYS A 582 -53.90 -80.27 59.44
C LYS A 582 -54.14 -81.80 59.44
N LEU A 583 -53.88 -82.46 58.31
CA LEU A 583 -53.89 -83.93 58.22
C LEU A 583 -52.82 -84.58 59.12
N SER A 584 -51.62 -84.00 59.22
CA SER A 584 -50.57 -84.52 60.11
C SER A 584 -50.83 -84.28 61.61
N GLU A 585 -51.42 -83.15 61.99
CA GLU A 585 -51.76 -82.83 63.39
C GLU A 585 -52.91 -83.72 63.90
N SER A 586 -53.89 -84.04 63.05
CA SER A 586 -54.95 -84.99 63.40
C SER A 586 -54.46 -86.43 63.59
N ALA A 587 -53.39 -86.85 62.89
CA ALA A 587 -52.78 -88.17 63.07
C ALA A 587 -51.88 -88.25 64.32
N SER A 588 -51.12 -87.20 64.65
CA SER A 588 -50.22 -87.22 65.81
C SER A 588 -50.98 -87.16 67.15
N ILE A 589 -52.14 -86.51 67.19
CA ILE A 589 -52.98 -86.43 68.40
C ILE A 589 -53.64 -87.78 68.73
N SER A 590 -54.04 -88.58 67.73
CA SER A 590 -54.62 -89.92 67.97
C SER A 590 -53.61 -90.90 68.58
N ASP A 591 -52.37 -90.89 68.11
CA ASP A 591 -51.33 -91.81 68.60
C ASP A 591 -50.89 -91.45 70.03
N TRP A 592 -50.77 -90.15 70.34
CA TRP A 592 -50.39 -89.67 71.68
C TRP A 592 -51.47 -89.96 72.75
N LEU A 593 -52.75 -89.81 72.38
CA LEU A 593 -53.88 -90.17 73.27
C LEU A 593 -53.91 -91.68 73.57
N SER A 594 -53.64 -92.54 72.59
CA SER A 594 -53.61 -94.00 72.81
C SER A 594 -52.50 -94.43 73.77
N THR A 595 -51.36 -93.74 73.75
CA THR A 595 -50.18 -94.08 74.56
C THR A 595 -50.34 -93.62 76.01
N SER A 596 -50.85 -92.40 76.23
CA SER A 596 -51.04 -91.84 77.58
C SER A 596 -52.10 -92.57 78.42
N GLN A 597 -53.09 -93.21 77.78
CA GLN A 597 -54.14 -93.94 78.49
C GLN A 597 -53.62 -95.24 79.13
N LEU A 598 -52.71 -95.95 78.47
CA LEU A 598 -52.11 -97.21 78.93
C LEU A 598 -51.20 -97.04 80.16
N GLU A 599 -50.44 -95.94 80.25
CA GLU A 599 -49.55 -95.71 81.40
C GLU A 599 -50.34 -95.41 82.69
N SER A 600 -51.50 -94.74 82.57
CA SER A 600 -52.35 -94.37 83.70
C SER A 600 -53.01 -95.57 84.42
N GLU A 601 -53.38 -96.62 83.67
CA GLU A 601 -53.99 -97.82 84.25
C GLU A 601 -52.97 -98.64 85.07
N SER A 602 -51.72 -98.72 84.62
CA SER A 602 -50.67 -99.49 85.32
C SER A 602 -50.34 -98.95 86.72
N LEU A 603 -50.36 -97.63 86.88
CA LEU A 603 -50.09 -96.96 88.17
C LEU A 603 -51.22 -97.19 89.19
N SER A 604 -52.47 -97.35 88.73
CA SER A 604 -53.63 -97.60 89.60
C SER A 604 -53.61 -99.00 90.25
N GLN A 605 -53.04 -100.00 89.56
CA GLN A 605 -52.96 -101.37 90.09
C GLN A 605 -51.86 -101.53 91.16
N SER A 606 -50.76 -100.79 91.07
CA SER A 606 -49.66 -100.92 92.04
C SER A 606 -49.99 -100.35 93.43
N LEU A 607 -50.74 -99.24 93.51
CA LEU A 607 -51.16 -98.66 94.80
C LEU A 607 -52.24 -99.48 95.52
N SER A 608 -52.98 -100.33 94.80
CA SER A 608 -54.10 -101.09 95.37
C SER A 608 -53.68 -102.35 96.15
N GLN A 609 -52.44 -102.83 96.00
CA GLN A 609 -51.96 -104.07 96.66
C GLN A 609 -51.21 -103.84 97.98
N SER A 610 -50.79 -102.61 98.30
CA SER A 610 -49.97 -102.33 99.50
C SER A 610 -50.75 -101.97 100.78
N ILE A 611 -52.10 -101.98 100.75
CA ILE A 611 -52.94 -101.51 101.87
C ILE A 611 -53.71 -102.65 102.60
N THR A 612 -53.57 -103.90 102.15
CA THR A 612 -54.35 -105.04 102.71
C THR A 612 -53.50 -106.26 103.10
N ALA A 613 -52.34 -106.06 103.74
CA ALA A 613 -51.60 -107.12 104.44
C ALA A 613 -50.63 -106.53 105.48
N GLY A 614 -51.08 -106.22 106.71
CA GLY A 614 -50.20 -105.59 107.71
C GLY A 614 -50.83 -105.18 109.03
N LYS A 615 -51.61 -106.06 109.69
CA LYS A 615 -52.04 -105.82 111.08
C LYS A 615 -52.04 -107.10 111.91
N LEU A 616 -51.12 -107.14 112.88
CA LEU A 616 -51.15 -107.94 114.12
C LEU A 616 -51.06 -109.48 113.92
N ASN A 617 -50.51 -110.28 114.84
CA ASN A 617 -50.26 -110.06 116.26
C ASN A 617 -49.11 -110.95 116.77
N THR A 618 -48.46 -110.57 117.88
CA THR A 618 -47.81 -111.51 118.80
C THR A 618 -48.11 -111.10 120.24
N SER A 619 -48.76 -112.01 120.96
CA SER A 619 -48.96 -112.17 122.41
C SER A 619 -47.94 -111.54 123.38
N GLU A 620 -48.18 -111.34 124.68
CA GLU A 620 -49.35 -111.17 125.62
C GLU A 620 -48.69 -111.01 127.03
N GLU A 621 -49.28 -110.54 128.13
CA GLU A 621 -50.61 -110.04 128.51
C GLU A 621 -50.43 -108.94 129.61
N GLY A 622 -51.42 -108.06 129.87
CA GLY A 622 -51.38 -107.06 130.96
C GLY A 622 -52.07 -105.73 130.65
#